data_AF-A0A2W6ED59-F1
#
_entry.id   AF-A0A2W6ED59-F1
#
_cell.length_a   1.000
_cell.length_b   1.000
_cell.length_c   1.000
_cell.angle_alpha   90.00
_cell.angle_beta   90.00
_cell.angle_gamma   90.00
#
_symmetry.space_group_name_H-M   'P 1'
#
loop_
_entity.id
_entity.type
_entity.pdbx_description
1 polymer ?
#
loop_
_entity_poly.entity_id
_entity_poly.type
_entity_poly.pdbx_seq_one_letter_code
_entity_poly.pdbx_strand_id
1 'polypeptide(L)'
;MFGISYRMLGTVADAEDSIQETWLRWNKIDQSLIADPRGYLVRAVTRTSIDQLRRAKARREQYIGSWLPEPLLTGPDVADGAVRDESVSMAIMVMLESTSPLERAVFVLREVFGFSYPEVAQAVGRSDAAVRQLGHRAKINLQQRRSRFQPGPRESRRATERFLAACLGGDLSELMEVLAPEVTLWVDAHGTSEGAREPIHGATAIGEYLASIAPRYPDGIQFRYAEFNGEP
;
A
#
# COMPACT_ATOMS: atom_id res chain seq x y z
N MET A 1 -8.67 -6.81 12.13
CA MET A 1 -7.47 -6.15 12.71
C MET A 1 -6.32 -6.12 11.72
N PHE A 2 -5.93 -7.27 11.15
CA PHE A 2 -4.86 -7.36 10.15
C PHE A 2 -5.00 -6.37 9.00
N GLY A 3 -6.17 -6.33 8.35
CA GLY A 3 -6.40 -5.41 7.23
C GLY A 3 -6.16 -3.94 7.58
N ILE A 4 -6.54 -3.50 8.80
CA ILE A 4 -6.27 -2.14 9.30
C ILE A 4 -4.77 -1.96 9.48
N SER A 5 -4.10 -2.84 10.22
CA SER A 5 -2.66 -2.73 10.51
C SER A 5 -1.81 -2.72 9.25
N TYR A 6 -2.09 -3.61 8.30
CA TYR A 6 -1.37 -3.69 7.04
C TYR A 6 -1.51 -2.40 6.22
N ARG A 7 -2.73 -1.88 6.06
CA ARG A 7 -2.96 -0.60 5.34
C ARG A 7 -2.39 0.61 6.08
N MET A 8 -2.20 0.49 7.40
CA MET A 8 -1.54 1.51 8.19
C MET A 8 -0.01 1.46 8.07
N LEU A 9 0.61 0.28 8.07
CA LEU A 9 2.05 0.12 8.25
C LEU A 9 2.80 -0.18 6.95
N GLY A 10 2.13 -0.84 6.01
CA GLY A 10 2.64 -1.13 4.68
C GLY A 10 3.41 -2.43 4.57
N THR A 11 3.56 -3.22 5.64
CA THR A 11 4.20 -4.54 5.61
C THR A 11 3.36 -5.56 6.38
N VAL A 12 3.50 -6.84 6.04
CA VAL A 12 2.86 -7.95 6.76
C VAL A 12 3.48 -8.09 8.13
N ALA A 13 4.80 -8.05 8.23
CA ALA A 13 5.52 -8.18 9.50
C ALA A 13 5.11 -7.10 10.52
N ASP A 14 5.12 -5.81 10.13
CA ASP A 14 4.70 -4.74 11.04
C ASP A 14 3.21 -4.88 11.42
N ALA A 15 2.38 -5.40 10.49
CA ALA A 15 0.97 -5.62 10.76
C ALA A 15 0.76 -6.72 11.81
N GLU A 16 1.47 -7.84 11.69
CA GLU A 16 1.46 -8.94 12.67
C GLU A 16 1.96 -8.46 14.02
N ASP A 17 3.08 -7.72 14.06
CA ASP A 17 3.64 -7.15 15.30
C ASP A 17 2.63 -6.22 16.00
N SER A 18 1.94 -5.35 15.26
CA SER A 18 0.89 -4.47 15.80
C SER A 18 -0.28 -5.26 16.39
N ILE A 19 -0.69 -6.37 15.75
CA ILE A 19 -1.75 -7.24 16.25
C ILE A 19 -1.30 -7.97 17.50
N GLN A 20 -0.08 -8.53 17.51
CA GLN A 20 0.47 -9.22 18.66
C GLN A 20 0.57 -8.28 19.87
N GLU A 21 1.10 -7.07 19.69
CA GLU A 21 1.16 -6.06 20.74
C GLU A 21 -0.24 -5.72 21.27
N THR A 22 -1.22 -5.59 20.38
CA THR A 22 -2.61 -5.32 20.74
C THR A 22 -3.23 -6.49 21.53
N TRP A 23 -2.97 -7.73 21.10
CA TRP A 23 -3.46 -8.94 21.75
C TRP A 23 -2.85 -9.13 23.14
N LEU A 24 -1.56 -8.84 23.31
CA LEU A 24 -0.90 -8.86 24.62
C LEU A 24 -1.50 -7.86 25.60
N ARG A 25 -1.94 -6.68 25.12
CA ARG A 25 -2.66 -5.70 25.96
C ARG A 25 -4.07 -6.17 26.30
N TRP A 26 -4.78 -6.74 25.33
CA TRP A 26 -6.13 -7.29 25.51
C TRP A 26 -6.18 -8.43 26.55
N ASN A 27 -5.16 -9.29 26.60
CA ASN A 27 -5.12 -10.39 27.59
C ASN A 27 -4.79 -9.92 29.01
N LYS A 28 -4.34 -8.68 29.21
CA LYS A 28 -3.98 -8.13 30.53
C LYS A 28 -5.11 -7.38 31.22
N ILE A 29 -6.24 -7.17 30.54
CA ILE A 29 -7.39 -6.45 31.08
C ILE A 29 -8.54 -7.41 31.33
N ASP A 30 -9.40 -7.06 32.28
CA ASP A 30 -10.65 -7.79 32.49
C ASP A 30 -11.63 -7.47 31.35
N GLN A 31 -11.83 -8.44 30.47
CA GLN A 31 -12.64 -8.30 29.26
C GLN A 31 -14.14 -8.18 29.60
N SER A 32 -14.57 -8.62 30.79
CA SER A 32 -15.97 -8.50 31.22
C SER A 32 -16.41 -7.04 31.43
N LEU A 33 -15.45 -6.14 31.60
CA LEU A 33 -15.69 -4.70 31.76
C LEU A 33 -15.84 -3.95 30.43
N ILE A 34 -15.70 -4.65 29.29
CA ILE A 34 -15.65 -4.05 27.96
C ILE A 34 -16.97 -4.29 27.24
N ALA A 35 -17.79 -3.23 27.15
CA ALA A 35 -19.10 -3.30 26.51
C ALA A 35 -19.05 -3.59 24.99
N ASP A 36 -18.02 -3.10 24.31
CA ASP A 36 -17.78 -3.34 22.88
C ASP A 36 -16.34 -3.82 22.64
N PRO A 37 -16.09 -5.15 22.66
CA PRO A 37 -14.79 -5.73 22.36
C PRO A 37 -14.27 -5.36 20.97
N ARG A 38 -15.13 -5.28 19.96
CA ARG A 38 -14.73 -5.00 18.58
C ARG A 38 -14.23 -3.57 18.46
N GLY A 39 -15.00 -2.59 18.93
CA GLY A 39 -14.60 -1.19 18.93
C GLY A 39 -13.35 -0.94 19.78
N TYR A 40 -13.20 -1.65 20.90
CA TYR A 40 -11.97 -1.61 21.69
C TYR A 40 -10.75 -2.07 20.88
N LEU A 41 -10.82 -3.24 20.24
CA LEU A 41 -9.71 -3.79 19.48
C LEU A 41 -9.36 -2.94 18.25
N VAL A 42 -10.36 -2.40 17.55
CA VAL A 42 -10.15 -1.45 16.44
C VAL A 42 -9.42 -0.20 16.94
N ARG A 43 -9.84 0.38 18.07
CA ARG A 43 -9.17 1.53 18.67
C ARG A 43 -7.74 1.20 19.10
N ALA A 44 -7.55 0.06 19.75
CA ALA A 44 -6.24 -0.36 20.26
C ALA A 44 -5.26 -0.57 19.10
N VAL A 45 -5.63 -1.36 18.09
CA VAL A 45 -4.76 -1.64 16.94
C VAL A 45 -4.49 -0.37 16.12
N THR A 46 -5.49 0.51 15.95
CA THR A 46 -5.28 1.80 15.27
C THR A 46 -4.21 2.63 15.97
N ARG A 47 -4.27 2.73 17.30
CA ARG A 47 -3.30 3.51 18.08
C ARG A 47 -1.91 2.90 18.02
N THR A 48 -1.80 1.59 18.18
CA THR A 48 -0.55 0.84 18.03
C THR A 48 0.07 1.10 16.65
N SER A 49 -0.72 0.99 15.59
CA SER A 49 -0.24 1.26 14.22
C SER A 49 0.13 2.72 13.98
N ILE A 50 -0.58 3.71 14.56
CA ILE A 50 -0.18 5.13 14.47
C ILE A 50 1.20 5.34 15.11
N ASP A 51 1.42 4.75 16.29
CA ASP A 51 2.68 4.90 17.01
C ASP A 51 3.84 4.20 16.29
N GLN A 52 3.61 3.00 15.76
CA GLN A 52 4.59 2.31 14.93
C GLN A 52 4.90 3.07 13.64
N LEU A 53 3.87 3.63 12.96
CA LEU A 53 4.06 4.41 11.75
C LEU A 53 4.89 5.69 11.98
N ARG A 54 4.73 6.34 13.14
CA ARG A 54 5.59 7.47 13.53
C ARG A 54 7.05 7.05 13.66
N ARG A 55 7.32 5.90 14.26
CA ARG A 55 8.68 5.33 14.39
C ARG A 55 9.24 4.92 13.03
N ALA A 56 8.42 4.28 12.20
CA ALA A 56 8.80 3.85 10.86
C ALA A 56 9.15 5.05 9.97
N LYS A 57 8.37 6.14 10.01
CA LYS A 57 8.67 7.36 9.26
C LYS A 57 10.06 7.93 9.58
N ALA A 58 10.42 7.99 10.87
CA ALA A 58 11.75 8.44 11.29
C ALA A 58 12.88 7.51 10.79
N ARG A 59 12.64 6.20 10.72
CA ARG A 59 13.60 5.25 10.11
C ARG A 59 13.68 5.40 8.59
N ARG A 60 12.54 5.61 7.92
CA ARG A 60 12.44 5.77 6.46
C ARG A 60 13.17 7.01 5.95
N GLU A 61 13.32 8.06 6.78
CA GLU A 61 14.16 9.23 6.47
C GLU A 61 15.64 8.88 6.28
N GLN A 62 16.10 7.75 6.84
CA GLN A 62 17.47 7.25 6.72
C GLN A 62 17.58 6.10 5.71
N TYR A 63 16.48 5.72 5.07
CA TYR A 63 16.43 4.62 4.12
C TYR A 63 17.13 5.00 2.81
N ILE A 64 17.93 4.09 2.27
CA ILE A 64 18.63 4.29 1.00
C ILE A 64 17.68 3.86 -0.12
N GLY A 65 17.28 4.82 -0.96
CA GLY A 65 16.39 4.59 -2.10
C GLY A 65 14.91 4.83 -1.76
N SER A 66 14.02 4.40 -2.66
CA SER A 66 12.58 4.58 -2.50
C SER A 66 11.99 3.42 -1.68
N TRP A 67 11.34 3.71 -0.55
CA TRP A 67 10.57 2.73 0.21
C TRP A 67 9.24 2.42 -0.49
N LEU A 68 8.91 1.14 -0.66
CA LEU A 68 7.60 0.69 -1.14
C LEU A 68 6.91 -0.23 -0.12
N PRO A 69 5.58 -0.17 0.00
CA PRO A 69 4.83 -1.16 0.78
C PRO A 69 4.99 -2.58 0.21
N GLU A 70 4.98 -3.56 1.10
CA GLU A 70 5.02 -4.98 0.77
C GLU A 70 3.70 -5.37 0.06
N PRO A 71 3.76 -5.94 -1.16
CA PRO A 71 2.58 -6.43 -1.85
C PRO A 71 1.97 -7.62 -1.12
N LEU A 72 0.65 -7.61 -1.00
CA LEU A 72 -0.11 -8.68 -0.38
C LEU A 72 -0.85 -9.46 -1.45
N LEU A 73 -0.62 -10.77 -1.51
CA LEU A 73 -1.31 -11.66 -2.43
C LEU A 73 -2.81 -11.68 -2.07
N THR A 74 -3.67 -11.40 -3.05
CA THR A 74 -5.14 -11.30 -2.88
C THR A 74 -5.92 -12.16 -3.87
N GLY A 75 -5.22 -12.97 -4.68
CA GLY A 75 -5.84 -13.84 -5.68
C GLY A 75 -6.78 -14.90 -5.10
N PRO A 76 -7.52 -15.62 -5.96
CA PRO A 76 -8.53 -16.61 -5.55
C PRO A 76 -7.98 -17.77 -4.71
N ASP A 77 -6.67 -18.03 -4.79
CA ASP A 77 -5.99 -19.09 -4.04
C ASP A 77 -5.60 -18.69 -2.60
N VAL A 78 -5.90 -17.45 -2.19
CA VAL A 78 -5.64 -16.96 -0.83
C VAL A 78 -6.77 -17.42 0.09
N ALA A 79 -6.40 -18.13 1.16
CA ALA A 79 -7.35 -18.74 2.10
C ALA A 79 -8.18 -17.72 2.90
N ASP A 80 -7.73 -16.45 2.99
CA ASP A 80 -8.37 -15.41 3.80
C ASP A 80 -9.18 -14.43 2.94
N GLY A 81 -10.48 -14.68 2.79
CA GLY A 81 -11.40 -13.84 2.02
C GLY A 81 -11.60 -12.42 2.57
N ALA A 82 -11.34 -12.17 3.87
CA ALA A 82 -11.48 -10.84 4.45
C ALA A 82 -10.39 -9.87 3.96
N VAL A 83 -9.19 -10.39 3.66
CA VAL A 83 -8.10 -9.62 3.06
C VAL A 83 -8.46 -9.15 1.64
N ARG A 84 -9.23 -9.96 0.93
CA ARG A 84 -9.66 -9.75 -0.46
C ARG A 84 -10.76 -8.69 -0.58
N ASP A 85 -11.81 -8.76 0.24
CA ASP A 85 -12.96 -7.84 0.13
C ASP A 85 -12.63 -6.38 0.52
N GLU A 86 -11.58 -6.18 1.31
CA GLU A 86 -11.13 -4.85 1.76
C GLU A 86 -9.92 -4.34 0.97
N SER A 87 -9.51 -5.01 -0.11
CA SER A 87 -8.24 -4.78 -0.83
C SER A 87 -8.07 -3.31 -1.24
N VAL A 88 -6.97 -2.71 -0.80
CA VAL A 88 -6.54 -1.38 -1.23
C VAL A 88 -5.42 -1.58 -2.22
N SER A 89 -5.56 -1.04 -3.43
CA SER A 89 -4.59 -1.22 -4.50
C SER A 89 -3.18 -0.79 -4.10
N MET A 90 -2.19 -1.41 -4.74
CA MET A 90 -0.78 -1.08 -4.49
C MET A 90 -0.52 0.41 -4.73
N ALA A 91 -1.12 0.98 -5.78
CA ALA A 91 -1.00 2.42 -6.05
C ALA A 91 -1.50 3.27 -4.87
N ILE A 92 -2.62 2.93 -4.25
CA ILE A 92 -3.11 3.66 -3.07
C ILE A 92 -2.17 3.41 -1.87
N MET A 93 -1.70 2.19 -1.65
CA MET A 93 -0.73 1.89 -0.58
C MET A 93 0.51 2.77 -0.69
N VAL A 94 1.08 2.90 -1.90
CA VAL A 94 2.21 3.80 -2.18
C VAL A 94 1.83 5.27 -1.93
N MET A 95 0.66 5.72 -2.38
CA MET A 95 0.24 7.11 -2.14
C MET A 95 0.07 7.42 -0.65
N LEU A 96 -0.37 6.45 0.16
CA LEU A 96 -0.50 6.61 1.61
C LEU A 96 0.85 6.92 2.29
N GLU A 97 1.99 6.54 1.71
CA GLU A 97 3.35 6.92 2.18
C GLU A 97 3.58 8.43 2.24
N SER A 98 2.86 9.21 1.42
CA SER A 98 2.94 10.67 1.46
C SER A 98 2.06 11.33 2.53
N THR A 99 1.21 10.57 3.22
CA THR A 99 0.26 11.11 4.20
C THR A 99 0.81 11.13 5.62
N SER A 100 0.30 12.03 6.47
CA SER A 100 0.60 11.95 7.90
C SER A 100 -0.04 10.70 8.53
N PRO A 101 0.50 10.17 9.66
CA PRO A 101 -0.07 8.99 10.31
C PRO A 101 -1.56 9.12 10.67
N LEU A 102 -2.01 10.32 11.02
CA LEU A 102 -3.41 10.57 11.34
C LEU A 102 -4.29 10.66 10.10
N GLU A 103 -3.81 11.28 9.01
CA GLU A 103 -4.53 11.28 7.74
C GLU A 103 -4.71 9.86 7.20
N ARG A 104 -3.65 9.04 7.28
CA ARG A 104 -3.72 7.62 6.92
C ARG A 104 -4.75 6.87 7.75
N ALA A 105 -4.72 7.01 9.08
CA ALA A 105 -5.68 6.34 9.97
C ALA A 105 -7.12 6.73 9.64
N VAL A 106 -7.38 8.01 9.41
CA VAL A 106 -8.72 8.49 9.05
C VAL A 106 -9.15 7.93 7.70
N PHE A 107 -8.27 7.94 6.69
CA PHE A 107 -8.57 7.39 5.37
C PHE A 107 -8.87 5.89 5.45
N VAL A 108 -8.01 5.10 6.10
CA VAL A 108 -8.18 3.65 6.22
C VAL A 108 -9.49 3.33 6.92
N LEU A 109 -9.72 3.89 8.12
CA LEU A 109 -10.92 3.55 8.88
C LEU A 109 -12.21 4.04 8.19
N ARG A 110 -12.20 5.23 7.59
CA ARG A 110 -13.41 5.81 7.01
C ARG A 110 -13.72 5.28 5.61
N GLU A 111 -12.72 5.25 4.73
CA GLU A 111 -12.93 5.00 3.30
C GLU A 111 -12.78 3.53 2.93
N VAL A 112 -11.95 2.77 3.67
CA VAL A 112 -11.76 1.34 3.42
C VAL A 112 -12.71 0.51 4.27
N PHE A 113 -12.79 0.81 5.57
CA PHE A 113 -13.57 0.02 6.53
C PHE A 113 -14.97 0.59 6.85
N GLY A 114 -15.29 1.77 6.32
CA GLY A 114 -16.64 2.35 6.45
C GLY A 114 -17.03 2.85 7.85
N PHE A 115 -16.10 2.96 8.80
CA PHE A 115 -16.41 3.45 10.15
C PHE A 115 -16.99 4.86 10.13
N SER A 116 -17.91 5.15 11.05
CA SER A 116 -18.49 6.48 11.21
C SER A 116 -17.47 7.49 11.76
N TYR A 117 -17.69 8.79 11.51
CA TYR A 117 -16.80 9.84 12.05
C TYR A 117 -16.62 9.77 13.58
N PRO A 118 -17.67 9.52 14.39
CA PRO A 118 -17.51 9.33 15.83
C PRO A 118 -16.63 8.12 16.20
N GLU A 119 -16.78 6.98 15.51
CA GLU A 119 -15.95 5.80 15.76
C GLU A 119 -14.48 6.07 15.43
N VAL A 120 -14.22 6.72 14.30
CA VAL A 120 -12.87 7.13 13.91
C VAL A 120 -12.28 8.13 14.91
N ALA A 121 -13.07 9.12 15.35
CA ALA A 121 -12.67 10.12 16.34
C ALA A 121 -12.23 9.48 17.65
N GLN A 122 -12.98 8.49 18.14
CA GLN A 122 -12.60 7.71 19.30
C GLN A 122 -11.34 6.86 19.07
N ALA A 123 -11.22 6.23 17.90
CA ALA A 123 -10.06 5.41 17.55
C ALA A 123 -8.77 6.24 17.59
N VAL A 124 -8.76 7.40 16.93
CA VAL A 124 -7.57 8.26 16.80
C VAL A 124 -7.39 9.28 17.93
N GLY A 125 -8.36 9.38 18.86
CA GLY A 125 -8.31 10.31 20.00
C GLY A 125 -8.42 11.78 19.61
N ARG A 126 -9.31 12.11 18.66
CA ARG A 126 -9.56 13.47 18.16
C ARG A 126 -11.05 13.80 18.17
N SER A 127 -11.41 15.06 17.92
CA SER A 127 -12.81 15.46 17.72
C SER A 127 -13.30 15.10 16.33
N ASP A 128 -14.61 14.91 16.17
CA ASP A 128 -15.27 14.67 14.88
C ASP A 128 -14.92 15.71 13.82
N ALA A 129 -14.86 16.99 14.22
CA ALA A 129 -14.48 18.09 13.34
C ALA A 129 -13.02 17.92 12.83
N ALA A 130 -12.09 17.56 13.72
CA ALA A 130 -10.70 17.31 13.34
C ALA A 130 -10.57 16.09 12.42
N VAL A 131 -11.33 15.02 12.67
CA VAL A 131 -11.36 13.84 11.78
C VAL A 131 -11.87 14.19 10.40
N ARG A 132 -12.97 14.96 10.29
CA ARG A 132 -13.49 15.40 8.98
C ARG A 132 -12.45 16.19 8.20
N GLN A 133 -11.74 17.11 8.86
CA GLN A 133 -10.68 17.90 8.24
C GLN A 133 -9.48 17.03 7.80
N LEU A 134 -9.07 16.06 8.63
CA LEU A 134 -8.01 15.10 8.28
C LEU A 134 -8.41 14.23 7.08
N GLY A 135 -9.66 13.73 7.06
CA GLY A 135 -10.16 12.93 5.94
C GLY A 135 -10.23 13.73 4.64
N HIS A 136 -10.62 15.01 4.72
CA HIS A 136 -10.60 15.90 3.55
C HIS A 136 -9.18 16.12 3.01
N ARG A 137 -8.20 16.38 3.89
CA ARG A 137 -6.79 16.52 3.49
C ARG A 137 -6.23 15.24 2.88
N ALA A 138 -6.51 14.09 3.48
CA ALA A 138 -6.13 12.79 2.94
C ALA A 138 -6.66 12.62 1.51
N LYS A 139 -7.95 12.94 1.28
CA LYS A 139 -8.54 12.88 -0.07
C LYS A 139 -7.87 13.80 -1.06
N ILE A 140 -7.57 15.05 -0.69
CA ILE A 140 -6.87 15.98 -1.58
C ILE A 140 -5.49 15.43 -1.96
N ASN A 141 -4.71 14.97 -0.97
CA ASN A 141 -3.36 14.44 -1.20
C ASN A 141 -3.38 13.20 -2.11
N LEU A 142 -4.39 12.34 -1.97
CA LEU A 142 -4.57 11.16 -2.81
C LEU A 142 -5.11 11.50 -4.21
N GLN A 143 -6.04 12.45 -4.31
CA GLN A 143 -6.66 12.85 -5.59
C GLN A 143 -5.70 13.62 -6.50
N GLN A 144 -4.80 14.43 -5.96
CA GLN A 144 -3.75 15.09 -6.75
C GLN A 144 -2.83 14.07 -7.47
N ARG A 145 -2.81 12.82 -6.99
CA ARG A 145 -1.94 11.74 -7.50
C ARG A 145 -2.71 10.64 -8.23
N ARG A 146 -4.04 10.71 -8.29
CA ARG A 146 -4.87 9.68 -8.93
C ARG A 146 -5.14 10.03 -10.39
N SER A 147 -4.95 9.08 -11.29
CA SER A 147 -5.46 9.19 -12.67
C SER A 147 -6.98 9.37 -12.65
N ARG A 148 -7.50 10.29 -13.46
CA ARG A 148 -8.95 10.58 -13.55
C ARG A 148 -9.77 9.38 -14.06
N PHE A 149 -9.11 8.40 -14.68
CA PHE A 149 -9.72 7.19 -15.19
C PHE A 149 -9.12 5.96 -14.51
N GLN A 150 -9.97 5.05 -14.04
CA GLN A 150 -9.54 3.73 -13.61
C GLN A 150 -9.93 2.72 -14.69
N PRO A 151 -8.96 2.11 -15.39
CA PRO A 151 -9.24 1.07 -16.37
C PRO A 151 -9.96 -0.10 -15.72
N GLY A 152 -10.83 -0.76 -16.48
CA GLY A 152 -11.51 -1.96 -16.00
C GLY A 152 -10.53 -3.13 -15.80
N PRO A 153 -10.86 -4.15 -14.99
CA PRO A 153 -9.92 -5.24 -14.67
C PRO A 153 -9.34 -5.96 -15.90
N ARG A 154 -10.14 -6.12 -16.96
CA ARG A 154 -9.70 -6.73 -18.23
C ARG A 154 -8.70 -5.86 -18.99
N GLU A 155 -8.88 -4.55 -18.95
CA GLU A 155 -8.00 -3.60 -19.61
C GLU A 155 -6.66 -3.50 -18.88
N SER A 156 -6.69 -3.41 -17.54
CA SER A 156 -5.48 -3.46 -16.71
C SER A 156 -4.69 -4.73 -16.96
N ARG A 157 -5.35 -5.90 -16.94
CA ARG A 157 -4.70 -7.19 -17.22
C ARG A 157 -4.05 -7.23 -18.61
N ARG A 158 -4.78 -6.78 -19.64
CA ARG A 158 -4.25 -6.74 -21.02
C ARG A 158 -3.04 -5.81 -21.13
N ALA A 159 -3.06 -4.66 -20.45
CA ALA A 159 -1.93 -3.74 -20.42
C ALA A 159 -0.71 -4.36 -19.71
N THR A 160 -0.91 -5.00 -18.57
CA THR A 160 0.15 -5.75 -17.85
C THR A 160 0.74 -6.87 -18.70
N GLU A 161 -0.10 -7.66 -19.38
CA GLU A 161 0.32 -8.73 -20.28
C GLU A 161 1.19 -8.22 -21.43
N ARG A 162 0.78 -7.12 -22.07
CA ARG A 162 1.56 -6.48 -23.14
C ARG A 162 2.88 -5.91 -22.64
N PHE A 163 2.86 -5.22 -21.50
CA PHE A 163 4.05 -4.66 -20.86
C PHE A 163 5.09 -5.75 -20.56
N LEU A 164 4.67 -6.87 -19.96
CA LEU A 164 5.55 -7.98 -19.65
C LEU A 164 6.10 -8.64 -20.91
N ALA A 165 5.25 -8.88 -21.93
CA ALA A 165 5.70 -9.44 -23.20
C ALA A 165 6.74 -8.56 -23.88
N ALA A 166 6.55 -7.24 -23.88
CA ALA A 166 7.51 -6.29 -24.44
C ALA A 166 8.86 -6.30 -23.69
N CYS A 167 8.82 -6.28 -22.36
CA CYS A 167 10.03 -6.36 -21.53
C CYS A 167 10.82 -7.65 -21.76
N LEU A 168 10.14 -8.80 -21.86
CA LEU A 168 10.78 -10.10 -22.00
C LEU A 168 11.23 -10.42 -23.43
N GLY A 169 10.48 -9.94 -24.42
CA GLY A 169 10.84 -10.06 -25.82
C GLY A 169 11.92 -9.07 -26.26
N GLY A 170 12.25 -8.07 -25.44
CA GLY A 170 13.16 -6.99 -25.79
C GLY A 170 12.58 -6.02 -26.83
N ASP A 171 11.26 -5.95 -26.96
CA ASP A 171 10.56 -5.07 -27.90
C ASP A 171 10.37 -3.68 -27.28
N LEU A 172 11.38 -2.82 -27.46
CA LEU A 172 11.35 -1.45 -26.98
C LEU A 172 10.23 -0.62 -27.64
N SER A 173 9.87 -0.91 -28.89
CA SER A 173 8.82 -0.18 -29.60
C SER A 173 7.45 -0.47 -28.98
N GLU A 174 7.12 -1.74 -28.76
CA GLU A 174 5.88 -2.12 -28.06
C GLU A 174 5.87 -1.58 -26.62
N LEU A 175 7.01 -1.60 -25.92
CA LEU A 175 7.12 -1.04 -24.58
C LEU A 175 6.75 0.45 -24.55
N MET A 176 7.24 1.22 -25.53
CA MET A 176 6.94 2.65 -25.65
C MET A 176 5.48 2.94 -26.02
N GLU A 177 4.80 2.02 -26.73
CA GLU A 177 3.36 2.15 -26.99
C GLU A 177 2.48 1.83 -25.77
N VAL A 178 2.94 0.94 -24.89
CA VAL A 178 2.20 0.55 -23.68
C VAL A 178 2.36 1.58 -22.56
N LEU A 179 3.53 2.23 -22.45
CA LEU A 179 3.81 3.20 -21.40
C LEU A 179 3.12 4.55 -21.67
N ALA A 180 2.46 5.09 -20.65
CA ALA A 180 1.97 6.47 -20.69
C ALA A 180 3.17 7.45 -20.76
N PRO A 181 3.06 8.61 -21.43
CA PRO A 181 4.17 9.55 -21.55
C PRO A 181 4.78 9.98 -20.20
N GLU A 182 3.93 10.24 -19.22
CA GLU A 182 4.30 10.67 -17.86
C GLU A 182 4.42 9.50 -16.86
N VAL A 183 4.70 8.29 -17.34
CA VAL A 183 4.89 7.12 -16.47
C VAL A 183 6.05 7.36 -15.50
N THR A 184 5.93 6.80 -14.30
CA THR A 184 7.01 6.83 -13.30
C THR A 184 7.31 5.41 -12.84
N LEU A 185 8.58 5.02 -12.88
CA LEU A 185 9.06 3.77 -12.32
C LEU A 185 9.59 4.03 -10.91
N TRP A 186 9.07 3.27 -9.96
CA TRP A 186 9.56 3.21 -8.58
C TRP A 186 10.25 1.87 -8.35
N VAL A 187 11.43 1.90 -7.75
CA VAL A 187 12.20 0.70 -7.43
C VAL A 187 12.53 0.73 -5.94
N ASP A 188 12.11 -0.29 -5.21
CA ASP A 188 12.57 -0.51 -3.83
C ASP A 188 13.79 -1.43 -3.83
N ALA A 189 14.95 -0.84 -3.59
CA ALA A 189 16.22 -1.55 -3.51
C ALA A 189 16.40 -2.29 -2.17
N HIS A 190 15.37 -2.40 -1.32
CA HIS A 190 15.45 -3.04 0.00
C HIS A 190 16.55 -2.43 0.91
N GLY A 191 16.81 -1.12 0.75
CA GLY A 191 17.88 -0.41 1.45
C GLY A 191 19.29 -0.71 0.92
N THR A 192 19.40 -1.43 -0.19
CA THR A 192 20.67 -1.68 -0.89
C THR A 192 20.97 -0.57 -1.91
N SER A 193 22.21 -0.51 -2.40
CA SER A 193 22.60 0.41 -3.47
C SER A 193 22.27 -0.11 -4.88
N GLU A 194 21.65 -1.28 -5.01
CA GLU A 194 21.32 -1.88 -6.30
C GLU A 194 19.90 -1.47 -6.74
N GLY A 195 19.82 -0.61 -7.74
CA GLY A 195 18.55 -0.11 -8.28
C GLY A 195 18.51 1.41 -8.41
N ALA A 196 17.43 1.93 -8.99
CA ALA A 196 17.20 3.37 -9.05
C ALA A 196 16.91 3.91 -7.65
N ARG A 197 17.69 4.90 -7.18
CA ARG A 197 17.47 5.52 -5.86
C ARG A 197 16.31 6.51 -5.87
N GLU A 198 16.20 7.26 -6.95
CA GLU A 198 15.13 8.20 -7.20
C GLU A 198 14.17 7.63 -8.25
N PRO A 199 12.89 8.03 -8.22
CA PRO A 199 11.92 7.62 -9.23
C PRO A 199 12.37 8.03 -10.63
N ILE A 200 12.22 7.13 -11.60
CA ILE A 200 12.54 7.41 -13.00
C ILE A 200 11.27 7.89 -13.69
N HIS A 201 11.33 9.06 -14.31
CA HIS A 201 10.19 9.69 -14.97
C HIS A 201 10.30 9.61 -16.49
N GLY A 202 9.18 9.31 -17.14
CA GLY A 202 9.05 9.32 -18.59
C GLY A 202 9.31 7.96 -19.22
N ALA A 203 8.53 7.64 -20.26
CA ALA A 203 8.59 6.35 -20.94
C ALA A 203 9.99 6.01 -21.48
N THR A 204 10.68 6.98 -22.09
CA THR A 204 12.01 6.76 -22.69
C THR A 204 13.05 6.37 -21.64
N ALA A 205 13.16 7.14 -20.55
CA ALA A 205 14.14 6.88 -19.50
C ALA A 205 13.89 5.53 -18.81
N ILE A 206 12.61 5.16 -18.65
CA ILE A 206 12.23 3.85 -18.12
C ILE A 206 12.61 2.73 -19.09
N GLY A 207 12.34 2.89 -20.38
CA GLY A 207 12.72 1.91 -21.40
C GLY A 207 14.23 1.65 -21.43
N GLU A 208 15.04 2.71 -21.41
CA GLU A 208 16.50 2.63 -21.32
C GLU A 208 16.97 1.91 -20.04
N TYR A 209 16.36 2.26 -18.90
CA TYR A 209 16.68 1.61 -17.62
C TYR A 209 16.35 0.13 -17.63
N LEU A 210 15.15 -0.26 -18.07
CA LEU A 210 14.72 -1.65 -18.16
C LEU A 210 15.62 -2.47 -19.09
N ALA A 211 15.99 -1.91 -20.25
CA ALA A 211 16.94 -2.53 -21.17
C ALA A 211 18.33 -2.72 -20.52
N SER A 212 18.78 -1.78 -19.69
CA SER A 212 20.09 -1.86 -19.02
C SER A 212 20.17 -2.95 -17.95
N ILE A 213 19.05 -3.31 -17.33
CA ILE A 213 19.00 -4.33 -16.26
C ILE A 213 18.59 -5.71 -16.78
N ALA A 214 17.97 -5.80 -17.96
CA ALA A 214 17.54 -7.06 -18.56
C ALA A 214 18.63 -8.16 -18.59
N PRO A 215 19.91 -7.87 -18.92
CA PRO A 215 20.96 -8.90 -18.94
C PRO A 215 21.34 -9.49 -17.58
N ARG A 216 20.88 -8.89 -16.47
CA ARG A 216 21.17 -9.37 -15.10
C ARG A 216 20.27 -10.53 -14.70
N TYR A 217 19.19 -10.76 -15.44
CA TYR A 217 18.22 -11.78 -15.15
C TYR A 217 18.65 -13.12 -15.77
N PRO A 218 18.64 -14.23 -15.01
CA PRO A 218 19.01 -15.55 -15.54
C PRO A 218 18.13 -15.98 -16.71
N ASP A 219 18.68 -16.78 -17.62
CA ASP A 219 17.90 -17.47 -18.64
C ASP A 219 16.87 -18.41 -18.00
N GLY A 220 15.67 -18.47 -18.58
CA GLY A 220 14.62 -19.39 -18.15
C GLY A 220 13.74 -18.92 -16.98
N ILE A 221 13.76 -17.63 -16.63
CA ILE A 221 12.77 -17.08 -15.69
C ILE A 221 11.35 -17.34 -16.21
N GLN A 222 10.51 -17.86 -15.31
CA GLN A 222 9.08 -18.01 -15.56
C GLN A 222 8.31 -16.94 -14.81
N PHE A 223 7.47 -16.23 -15.54
CA PHE A 223 6.53 -15.26 -14.97
C PHE A 223 5.20 -15.97 -14.72
N ARG A 224 4.61 -15.69 -13.56
CA ARG A 224 3.27 -16.15 -13.21
C ARG A 224 2.42 -14.94 -12.88
N TYR A 225 1.19 -14.95 -13.38
CA TYR A 225 0.19 -13.98 -12.98
C TYR A 225 -0.27 -14.28 -11.56
N ALA A 226 -0.30 -13.25 -10.74
CA ALA A 226 -0.78 -13.29 -9.38
C ALA A 226 -1.44 -11.94 -9.09
N GLU A 227 -2.59 -11.96 -8.42
CA GLU A 227 -3.26 -10.72 -8.02
C GLU A 227 -2.69 -10.27 -6.67
N PHE A 228 -2.19 -9.04 -6.63
CA PHE A 228 -1.72 -8.37 -5.42
C PHE A 228 -2.59 -7.17 -5.12
N ASN A 229 -3.01 -7.01 -3.86
CA ASN A 229 -3.75 -5.85 -3.41
C ASN A 229 -5.04 -5.55 -4.23
N GLY A 230 -5.63 -6.57 -4.85
CA GLY A 230 -6.82 -6.48 -5.69
C GLY A 230 -6.55 -6.13 -7.16
N GLU A 231 -5.29 -6.06 -7.59
CA GLU A 231 -4.88 -5.74 -8.96
C GLU A 231 -3.93 -6.82 -9.55
N PRO A 232 -3.85 -6.97 -10.89
CA PRO A 232 -2.99 -7.94 -11.57
C PRO A 232 -1.49 -7.65 -11.49
#